data_AF-A0A9P9HIZ4-F1
#
_entry.id   AF-A0A9P9HIZ4-F1
#
_cell.length_a   1.000
_cell.length_b   1.000
_cell.length_c   1.000
_cell.angle_alpha   90.00
_cell.angle_beta   90.00
_cell.angle_gamma   90.00
#
_symmetry.space_group_name_H-M   'P 1'
#
loop_
_entity.id
_entity.type
_entity.pdbx_description
1 polymer ?
#
loop_
_entity_poly.entity_id
_entity_poly.type
_entity_poly.pdbx_seq_one_letter_code
_entity_poly.pdbx_strand_id
1 'polypeptide(L)'
;MQITAIIATALLAAGQAAAGINCKGSSSCGTTSNSLVDLINLANYVDLGRWYQNGEHIVCADNLCAFLQNTGGMPGTKIRSLLVDLSDHGCKKCGSVPVFFPDDNDEKSHGILTVNIVTKPQCRWAACKK
;
A
#
# COMPACT_ATOMS: atom_id res chain seq x y z
N MET A 1 -49.96 -18.05 33.68
CA MET A 1 -49.52 -17.02 32.71
C MET A 1 -48.00 -17.02 32.67
N GLN A 2 -47.41 -17.48 31.58
CA GLN A 2 -45.98 -17.29 31.31
C GLN A 2 -45.86 -16.28 30.18
N ILE A 3 -45.19 -15.16 30.42
CA ILE A 3 -44.91 -14.14 29.42
C ILE A 3 -43.47 -14.39 28.96
N THR A 4 -43.32 -15.00 27.78
CA THR A 4 -42.01 -15.23 27.17
C THR A 4 -41.62 -13.97 26.39
N ALA A 5 -40.75 -13.13 26.96
CA ALA A 5 -40.19 -11.98 26.27
C ALA A 5 -39.01 -12.45 25.39
N ILE A 6 -39.20 -12.40 24.07
CA ILE A 6 -38.13 -12.64 23.09
C ILE A 6 -37.36 -11.33 22.93
N ILE A 7 -36.19 -11.23 23.55
CA ILE A 7 -35.27 -10.09 23.35
C ILE A 7 -34.47 -10.36 22.07
N ALA A 8 -34.81 -9.66 20.99
CA ALA A 8 -34.02 -9.67 19.77
C ALA A 8 -32.85 -8.68 19.93
N THR A 9 -31.64 -9.20 20.16
CA THR A 9 -30.40 -8.42 20.13
C THR A 9 -30.02 -8.15 18.67
N ALA A 10 -30.28 -6.93 18.19
CA ALA A 10 -29.72 -6.45 16.94
C ALA A 10 -28.21 -6.19 17.13
N LEU A 11 -27.38 -7.09 16.60
CA LEU A 11 -25.94 -6.89 16.48
C LEU A 11 -25.68 -5.83 15.41
N LEU A 12 -25.39 -4.58 15.81
CA LEU A 12 -24.80 -3.61 14.91
C LEU A 12 -23.35 -4.03 14.65
N ALA A 13 -23.10 -4.66 13.49
CA ALA A 13 -21.77 -4.84 12.97
C ALA A 13 -21.19 -3.46 12.62
N ALA A 14 -20.32 -2.92 13.47
CA ALA A 14 -19.53 -1.75 13.14
C ALA A 14 -18.52 -2.13 12.05
N GLY A 15 -18.87 -1.88 10.79
CA GLY A 15 -17.91 -1.96 9.69
C GLY A 15 -16.82 -0.92 9.90
N GLN A 16 -15.58 -1.37 10.13
CA GLN A 16 -14.44 -0.46 10.13
C GLN A 16 -14.24 0.03 8.70
N ALA A 17 -14.54 1.31 8.44
CA ALA A 17 -14.25 1.93 7.16
C ALA A 17 -12.79 1.68 6.78
N ALA A 18 -12.55 1.16 5.57
CA ALA A 18 -11.21 1.09 5.00
C ALA A 18 -10.67 2.53 4.87
N ALA A 19 -9.40 2.75 5.20
CA ALA A 19 -8.79 4.07 5.06
C ALA A 19 -8.66 4.48 3.59
N GLY A 20 -8.57 3.51 2.68
CA GLY A 20 -8.43 3.72 1.26
C GLY A 20 -7.07 4.33 0.92
N ILE A 21 -6.98 4.94 -0.26
CA ILE A 21 -5.79 5.69 -0.66
C ILE A 21 -5.50 6.84 0.32
N ASN A 22 -4.26 6.97 0.76
CA ASN A 22 -3.87 7.99 1.74
C ASN A 22 -2.36 8.30 1.72
N CYS A 23 -1.97 9.43 2.34
CA CYS A 23 -0.58 9.86 2.43
C CYS A 23 0.05 9.66 3.83
N LYS A 24 -0.42 8.67 4.59
CA LYS A 24 0.12 8.37 5.92
C LYS A 24 1.44 7.61 5.79
N GLY A 25 2.33 7.82 6.76
CA GLY A 25 3.63 7.16 6.81
C GLY A 25 4.39 7.54 8.07
N SER A 26 5.64 7.11 8.15
CA SER A 26 6.56 7.50 9.23
C SER A 26 6.74 9.01 9.30
N SER A 27 7.01 9.55 10.51
CA SER A 27 7.42 10.95 10.66
C SER A 27 8.70 11.28 9.88
N SER A 28 9.57 10.29 9.67
CA SER A 28 10.78 10.41 8.83
C SER A 28 10.47 10.64 7.34
N CYS A 29 9.23 10.42 6.91
CA CYS A 29 8.80 10.84 5.57
C CYS A 29 8.90 12.38 5.43
N GLY A 30 8.74 13.15 6.51
CA GLY A 30 8.94 14.60 6.48
C GLY A 30 10.38 15.01 6.16
N THR A 31 11.37 14.20 6.55
CA THR A 31 12.79 14.56 6.52
C THR A 31 13.59 13.99 5.35
N THR A 32 13.09 12.95 4.66
CA THR A 32 13.77 12.43 3.46
C THR A 32 13.78 13.46 2.33
N SER A 33 14.86 13.55 1.55
CA SER A 33 14.90 14.34 0.31
C SER A 33 14.23 13.63 -0.86
N ASN A 34 14.00 12.33 -0.75
CA ASN A 34 13.47 11.50 -1.83
C ASN A 34 11.94 11.63 -1.90
N SER A 35 11.41 11.39 -3.09
CA SER A 35 10.02 11.63 -3.44
C SER A 35 9.37 10.40 -4.04
N LEU A 36 8.04 10.43 -4.10
CA LEU A 36 7.27 9.43 -4.82
C LEU A 36 7.59 9.44 -6.33
N VAL A 37 7.95 10.60 -6.89
CA VAL A 37 8.38 10.73 -8.29
C VAL A 37 9.66 9.95 -8.55
N ASP A 38 10.61 9.92 -7.60
CA ASP A 38 11.82 9.09 -7.72
C ASP A 38 11.47 7.61 -7.83
N LEU A 39 10.51 7.14 -7.00
CA LEU A 39 10.02 5.77 -7.06
C LEU A 39 9.29 5.47 -8.37
N ILE A 40 8.46 6.38 -8.88
CA ILE A 40 7.77 6.21 -10.17
C ILE A 40 8.80 6.07 -11.30
N ASN A 41 9.87 6.88 -11.29
CA ASN A 41 10.93 6.81 -12.28
C ASN A 41 11.71 5.48 -12.19
N LEU A 42 12.03 5.04 -10.98
CA LEU A 42 12.70 3.75 -10.76
C LEU A 42 11.79 2.56 -11.07
N ALA A 43 10.47 2.71 -10.94
CA ALA A 43 9.49 1.67 -11.26
C ALA A 43 9.44 1.33 -12.76
N ASN A 44 10.03 2.15 -13.64
CA ASN A 44 10.22 1.78 -15.05
C ASN A 44 11.17 0.58 -15.22
N TYR A 45 11.95 0.22 -14.19
CA TYR A 45 12.86 -0.92 -14.18
C TYR A 45 12.32 -2.13 -13.41
N VAL A 46 11.06 -2.08 -12.95
CA VAL A 46 10.40 -3.23 -12.32
C VAL A 46 10.21 -4.33 -13.35
N ASP A 47 10.48 -5.58 -12.95
CA ASP A 47 10.25 -6.73 -13.81
C ASP A 47 8.75 -6.99 -13.92
N LEU A 48 8.19 -6.68 -15.09
CA LEU A 48 6.76 -6.80 -15.35
C LEU A 48 6.30 -8.28 -15.37
N GLY A 49 7.19 -9.23 -15.67
CA GLY A 49 6.90 -10.66 -15.70
C GLY A 49 6.94 -11.33 -14.32
N ARG A 50 7.32 -10.59 -13.28
CA ARG A 50 7.54 -11.12 -11.94
C ARG A 50 6.31 -10.95 -11.04
N TRP A 51 6.08 -11.97 -10.21
CA TRP A 51 5.20 -11.87 -9.05
C TRP A 51 5.96 -11.37 -7.83
N TYR A 52 5.49 -10.27 -7.25
CA TYR A 52 6.04 -9.65 -6.05
C TYR A 52 5.24 -10.09 -4.82
N GLN A 53 5.94 -10.52 -3.78
CA GLN A 53 5.32 -11.10 -2.59
C GLN A 53 4.96 -10.04 -1.54
N ASN A 54 4.07 -10.41 -0.62
CA ASN A 54 3.79 -9.61 0.56
C ASN A 54 5.06 -9.36 1.39
N GLY A 55 5.27 -8.12 1.82
CA GLY A 55 6.44 -7.67 2.59
C GLY A 55 7.71 -7.48 1.78
N GLU A 56 7.72 -7.84 0.49
CA GLU A 56 8.87 -7.64 -0.37
C GLU A 56 9.02 -6.16 -0.75
N HIS A 57 10.22 -5.59 -0.62
CA HIS A 57 10.52 -4.29 -1.20
C HIS A 57 10.64 -4.43 -2.71
N ILE A 58 9.90 -3.60 -3.44
CA ILE A 58 9.78 -3.68 -4.89
C ILE A 58 10.68 -2.66 -5.57
N VAL A 59 10.68 -1.43 -5.06
CA VAL A 59 11.49 -0.33 -5.57
C VAL A 59 11.83 0.60 -4.41
N CYS A 60 13.09 1.06 -4.36
CA CYS A 60 13.57 1.94 -3.30
C CYS A 60 14.40 3.09 -3.85
N ALA A 61 14.09 4.31 -3.42
CA ALA A 61 14.93 5.50 -3.55
C ALA A 61 15.60 5.74 -2.20
N ASP A 62 16.87 5.31 -2.09
CA ASP A 62 17.58 5.11 -0.82
C ASP A 62 16.76 4.30 0.21
N ASN A 63 16.26 4.93 1.28
CA ASN A 63 15.47 4.30 2.34
C ASN A 63 13.95 4.49 2.17
N LEU A 64 13.50 5.23 1.16
CA LEU A 64 12.08 5.34 0.82
C LEU A 64 11.74 4.16 -0.10
N CYS A 65 10.89 3.25 0.33
CA CYS A 65 10.61 2.01 -0.40
C CYS A 65 9.12 1.80 -0.62
N ALA A 66 8.78 1.25 -1.77
CA ALA A 66 7.48 0.68 -2.06
C ALA A 66 7.47 -0.83 -1.77
N PHE A 67 6.47 -1.31 -1.05
CA PHE A 67 6.30 -2.72 -0.70
C PHE A 67 4.82 -3.07 -0.50
N LEU A 68 4.52 -4.36 -0.64
CA LEU A 68 3.16 -4.88 -0.50
C LEU A 68 2.86 -5.27 0.95
N GLN A 69 1.61 -5.05 1.38
CA GLN A 69 1.12 -5.48 2.69
C GLN A 69 -0.28 -6.07 2.57
N ASN A 70 -0.61 -7.02 3.46
CA ASN A 70 -1.90 -7.70 3.56
C ASN A 70 -2.42 -8.27 2.22
N THR A 71 -1.53 -8.81 1.39
CA THR A 71 -1.88 -9.32 0.06
C THR A 71 -1.31 -10.71 -0.21
N GLY A 72 -1.84 -11.43 -1.18
CA GLY A 72 -1.22 -12.63 -1.76
C GLY A 72 -0.05 -12.31 -2.72
N GLY A 73 0.27 -11.03 -2.88
CA GLY A 73 1.24 -10.53 -3.85
C GLY A 73 0.55 -10.02 -5.10
N MET A 74 1.34 -9.52 -6.06
CA MET A 74 0.80 -8.98 -7.30
C MET A 74 1.82 -8.99 -8.45
N PRO A 75 1.38 -8.90 -9.72
CA PRO A 75 2.30 -8.80 -10.84
C PRO A 75 2.97 -7.42 -10.92
N GLY A 76 4.23 -7.41 -11.36
CA GLY A 76 5.03 -6.18 -11.53
C GLY A 76 4.37 -5.12 -12.44
N THR A 77 3.52 -5.55 -13.38
CA THR A 77 2.78 -4.68 -14.31
C THR A 77 1.92 -3.61 -13.64
N LYS A 78 1.49 -3.83 -12.40
CA LYS A 78 0.59 -2.91 -11.67
C LYS A 78 1.32 -1.96 -10.72
N ILE A 79 2.60 -2.20 -10.43
CA ILE A 79 3.34 -1.45 -9.40
C ILE A 79 3.44 0.03 -9.76
N ARG A 80 3.84 0.33 -11.00
CA ARG A 80 4.02 1.72 -11.43
C ARG A 80 2.70 2.49 -11.43
N SER A 81 1.59 1.88 -11.86
CA SER A 81 0.29 2.57 -11.87
C SER A 81 -0.16 2.94 -10.45
N LEU A 82 -0.01 2.04 -9.49
CA LEU A 82 -0.36 2.32 -8.09
C LEU A 82 0.51 3.42 -7.47
N LEU A 83 1.80 3.50 -7.82
CA LEU A 83 2.65 4.62 -7.40
C LEU A 83 2.21 5.94 -8.03
N VAL A 84 1.75 5.92 -9.28
CA VAL A 84 1.16 7.09 -9.95
C VAL A 84 -0.14 7.49 -9.26
N ASP A 85 -1.03 6.54 -8.93
CA ASP A 85 -2.29 6.82 -8.21
C ASP A 85 -2.02 7.54 -6.88
N LEU A 86 -0.99 7.12 -6.13
CA LEU A 86 -0.54 7.83 -4.92
C LEU A 86 -0.08 9.26 -5.19
N SER A 87 0.65 9.47 -6.29
CA SER A 87 1.14 10.79 -6.68
C SER A 87 -0.01 11.70 -7.10
N ASP A 88 -0.95 11.17 -7.87
CA ASP A 88 -2.14 11.88 -8.36
C ASP A 88 -3.10 12.21 -7.22
N HIS A 89 -3.14 11.38 -6.18
CA HIS A 89 -3.83 11.69 -4.92
C HIS A 89 -3.16 12.83 -4.12
N GLY A 90 -1.94 13.24 -4.48
CA GLY A 90 -1.20 14.34 -3.85
C GLY A 90 -0.17 13.90 -2.81
N CYS A 91 0.12 12.60 -2.70
CA CYS A 91 1.16 12.10 -1.81
C CYS A 91 2.54 12.42 -2.37
N LYS A 92 3.33 13.20 -1.64
CA LYS A 92 4.66 13.63 -2.12
C LYS A 92 5.77 12.61 -1.88
N LYS A 93 5.64 11.80 -0.82
CA LYS A 93 6.72 10.93 -0.33
C LYS A 93 6.20 9.57 0.12
N CYS A 94 5.35 9.54 1.15
CA CYS A 94 4.80 8.32 1.72
C CYS A 94 3.29 8.26 1.55
N GLY A 95 2.77 7.04 1.57
CA GLY A 95 1.34 6.77 1.44
C GLY A 95 1.06 5.29 1.20
N SER A 96 -0.22 4.95 1.18
CA SER A 96 -0.71 3.61 0.87
C SER A 96 -1.89 3.69 -0.09
N VAL A 97 -1.97 2.73 -1.01
CA VAL A 97 -3.05 2.61 -1.99
C VAL A 97 -3.52 1.15 -2.05
N PRO A 98 -4.85 0.89 -2.03
CA PRO A 98 -5.40 -0.45 -2.28
C PRO A 98 -4.93 -1.02 -3.61
N VAL A 99 -4.57 -2.30 -3.66
CA VAL A 99 -3.97 -2.90 -4.88
C VAL A 99 -4.95 -3.02 -6.05
N PHE A 100 -6.25 -2.86 -5.80
CA PHE A 100 -7.33 -2.85 -6.78
C PHE A 100 -7.98 -1.46 -6.95
N PHE A 101 -7.30 -0.40 -6.51
CA PHE A 101 -7.76 0.98 -6.73
C PHE A 101 -7.90 1.30 -8.24
N PRO A 102 -8.91 2.09 -8.65
CA PRO A 102 -10.00 2.67 -7.85
C PRO A 102 -11.23 1.76 -7.69
N ASP A 103 -11.22 0.58 -8.30
CA ASP A 103 -12.38 -0.32 -8.37
C ASP A 103 -12.76 -0.92 -7.01
N ASP A 104 -11.76 -1.07 -6.12
CA ASP A 104 -11.95 -1.58 -4.78
C ASP A 104 -11.01 -0.93 -3.76
N ASN A 105 -11.55 -0.64 -2.59
CA ASN A 105 -10.90 0.04 -1.48
C ASN A 105 -10.73 -0.86 -0.23
N ASP A 106 -11.04 -2.16 -0.29
CA ASP A 106 -10.81 -3.08 0.83
C ASP A 106 -9.31 -3.42 1.00
N GLU A 107 -8.61 -2.50 1.68
CA GLU A 107 -7.21 -2.67 2.06
C GLU A 107 -6.93 -3.82 3.03
N LYS A 108 -7.95 -4.29 3.78
CA LYS A 108 -7.76 -5.29 4.84
C LYS A 108 -7.78 -6.70 4.28
N SER A 109 -8.69 -6.95 3.36
CA SER A 109 -8.91 -8.27 2.78
C SER A 109 -8.08 -8.48 1.51
N HIS A 110 -7.82 -7.42 0.75
CA HIS A 110 -7.22 -7.53 -0.58
C HIS A 110 -5.82 -6.92 -0.70
N GLY A 111 -5.46 -6.05 0.24
CA GLY A 111 -4.11 -5.57 0.47
C GLY A 111 -3.79 -4.23 -0.16
N ILE A 112 -2.58 -3.76 0.12
CA ILE A 112 -2.12 -2.40 -0.19
C ILE A 112 -0.68 -2.40 -0.73
N LEU A 113 -0.41 -1.50 -1.67
CA LEU A 113 0.93 -1.02 -1.93
C LEU A 113 1.22 0.14 -0.97
N THR A 114 2.34 0.09 -0.27
CA THR A 114 2.74 1.12 0.69
C THR A 114 4.10 1.67 0.34
N VAL A 115 4.22 2.99 0.40
CA VAL A 115 5.48 3.71 0.33
C VAL A 115 5.79 4.28 1.71
N ASN A 116 6.91 3.86 2.30
CA ASN A 116 7.34 4.33 3.62
C ASN A 116 8.87 4.29 3.76
N ILE A 117 9.37 4.90 4.84
CA ILE A 117 10.78 4.80 5.23
C ILE A 117 11.08 3.43 5.82
N VAL A 118 12.13 2.79 5.30
CA VAL A 118 12.61 1.47 5.70
C VAL A 118 14.07 1.55 6.14
N THR A 119 14.38 1.05 7.33
CA THR A 119 15.73 1.11 7.91
C THR A 119 16.75 0.23 7.17
N LYS A 120 16.31 -0.90 6.63
CA LYS A 120 17.15 -1.87 5.91
C LYS A 120 16.53 -2.21 4.55
N PRO A 121 16.63 -1.31 3.56
CA PRO A 121 16.05 -1.54 2.24
C PRO A 121 16.79 -2.67 1.52
N GLN A 122 16.08 -3.47 0.72
CA GLN A 122 16.68 -4.59 -0.04
C GLN A 122 17.48 -4.13 -1.26
N CYS A 123 17.23 -2.92 -1.73
CA CYS A 123 17.97 -2.27 -2.78
C CYS A 123 17.97 -0.76 -2.55
N ARG A 124 18.81 -0.01 -3.27
CA ARG A 124 18.83 1.46 -3.23
C ARG A 124 18.94 1.99 -4.65
N TRP A 125 18.12 2.98 -4.97
CA TRP A 125 18.03 3.60 -6.30
C TRP A 125 17.80 2.59 -7.43
N ALA A 126 16.92 1.62 -7.17
CA ALA A 126 16.66 0.52 -8.09
C ALA A 126 15.28 -0.11 -7.85
N ALA A 127 14.82 -0.85 -8.86
CA ALA A 127 13.87 -1.94 -8.64
C ALA A 127 14.62 -3.10 -7.96
N CYS A 128 14.06 -3.61 -6.87
CA CYS A 128 14.70 -4.62 -6.06
C CYS A 128 14.60 -6.00 -6.71
N LYS A 129 15.70 -6.75 -6.64
CA LYS A 129 15.76 -8.17 -6.99
C LYS A 129 15.34 -9.02 -5.78
N LYS A 130 15.04 -10.30 -6.02
CA LYS A 130 14.82 -11.28 -4.94
C LYS A 130 16.03 -11.34 -4.00
#